data_AF-A0A2K0TW79-F1
#
_entry.id   AF-A0A2K0TW79-F1
#
_cell.length_a   1.000
_cell.length_b   1.000
_cell.length_c   1.000
_cell.angle_alpha   90.00
_cell.angle_beta   90.00
_cell.angle_gamma   90.00
#
_symmetry.space_group_name_H-M   'P 1'
#
loop_
_entity.id
_entity.type
_entity.pdbx_description
1 polymer ?
#
loop_
_entity_poly.entity_id
_entity_poly.type
_entity_poly.pdbx_seq_one_letter_code
_entity_poly.pdbx_strand_id
1 'polypeptide(L)'
;MLRSIEELDNLDEIRNELRVLPKDLDEAYGRLFEKIDRKSEIVKKKCRLILGWISCSPTPLTLLELEQALVVTISDTSRVSSPLNFIRLCGPIIEIVEGNIQFVHFTVKE
;
A
#
# COMPACT_ATOMS: atom_id res chain seq x y z
N MET A 1 -6.27 16.22 6.28
CA MET A 1 -7.42 15.40 5.84
C MET A 1 -8.19 16.30 4.91
N LEU A 2 -8.37 15.94 3.64
CA LEU A 2 -9.09 16.78 2.67
C LEU A 2 -10.52 16.97 3.17
N ARG A 3 -11.02 18.22 3.22
CA ARG A 3 -12.44 18.47 3.47
C ARG A 3 -13.24 18.09 2.23
N SER A 4 -14.51 17.70 2.42
CA SER A 4 -15.40 17.46 1.29
C SER A 4 -15.49 18.75 0.45
N ILE A 5 -15.41 18.62 -0.87
CA ILE A 5 -15.49 19.79 -1.79
C ILE A 5 -16.79 20.57 -1.59
N GLU A 6 -17.85 19.90 -1.12
CA GLU A 6 -19.14 20.48 -0.75
C GLU A 6 -19.06 21.50 0.40
N GLU A 7 -17.98 21.52 1.18
CA GLU A 7 -17.78 22.41 2.34
C GLU A 7 -16.85 23.61 2.04
N LEU A 8 -16.45 23.81 0.78
CA LEU A 8 -15.50 24.88 0.39
C LEU A 8 -16.27 26.03 -0.28
N ASP A 9 -16.28 27.21 0.37
CA ASP A 9 -17.15 28.34 -0.01
C ASP A 9 -16.46 29.37 -0.94
N ASN A 10 -15.14 29.27 -1.14
CA ASN A 10 -14.40 30.19 -1.99
C ASN A 10 -13.21 29.57 -2.75
N LEU A 11 -12.79 30.24 -3.82
CA LEU A 11 -11.71 29.78 -4.70
C LEU A 11 -10.35 29.63 -4.00
N ASP A 12 -10.11 30.38 -2.93
CA ASP A 12 -8.85 30.31 -2.18
C ASP A 12 -8.80 29.09 -1.27
N GLU A 13 -9.92 28.70 -0.66
CA GLU A 13 -10.09 27.43 0.06
C GLU A 13 -9.90 26.23 -0.87
N ILE A 14 -10.53 26.25 -2.05
CA ILE A 14 -10.34 25.22 -3.07
C ILE A 14 -8.86 25.14 -3.48
N ARG A 15 -8.21 26.27 -3.80
CA ARG A 15 -6.78 26.28 -4.17
C ARG A 15 -5.88 25.76 -3.06
N ASN A 16 -6.19 26.07 -1.80
CA ASN A 16 -5.39 25.60 -0.68
C ASN A 16 -5.55 24.11 -0.42
N GLU A 17 -6.77 23.55 -0.55
CA GLU A 17 -6.97 22.10 -0.46
C GLU A 17 -6.30 21.36 -1.63
N LEU A 18 -6.36 21.90 -2.84
CA LEU A 18 -5.69 21.32 -4.02
C LEU A 18 -4.15 21.34 -3.89
N ARG A 19 -3.56 22.25 -3.11
CA ARG A 19 -2.10 22.27 -2.86
C ARG A 19 -1.61 21.08 -2.03
N VAL A 20 -2.49 20.42 -1.28
CA VAL A 20 -2.15 19.24 -0.49
C VAL A 20 -2.11 17.98 -1.38
N LEU A 21 -2.72 18.03 -2.56
CA LEU A 21 -2.65 16.94 -3.52
C LEU A 21 -1.21 16.76 -4.01
N PRO A 22 -0.74 15.51 -4.13
CA PRO A 22 0.54 15.23 -4.75
C PRO A 22 0.51 15.69 -6.22
N LYS A 23 1.61 16.24 -6.71
CA LYS A 23 1.73 16.74 -8.10
C LYS A 23 1.69 15.62 -9.11
N ASP A 24 2.21 14.46 -8.74
CA ASP A 24 2.31 13.26 -9.55
C ASP A 24 2.22 12.00 -8.68
N LEU A 25 2.23 10.85 -9.34
CA LEU A 25 2.21 9.55 -8.65
C LEU A 25 3.46 9.36 -7.79
N ASP A 26 4.63 9.83 -8.22
CA ASP A 26 5.89 9.66 -7.49
C ASP A 26 5.84 10.38 -6.13
N GLU A 27 5.29 11.59 -6.08
CA GLU A 27 5.07 12.31 -4.83
C GLU A 27 4.04 11.59 -3.94
N ALA A 28 2.99 11.01 -4.54
CA ALA A 28 2.00 10.22 -3.81
C ALA A 28 2.62 8.95 -3.20
N TYR A 29 3.39 8.19 -3.99
CA TYR A 29 4.11 6.99 -3.58
C TYR A 29 5.23 7.30 -2.59
N GLY A 30 5.98 8.40 -2.79
CA GLY A 30 7.00 8.87 -1.86
C GLY A 30 6.43 9.11 -0.46
N ARG A 31 5.30 9.81 -0.37
CA ARG A 31 4.58 10.02 0.90
C ARG A 31 4.10 8.70 1.53
N LEU A 32 3.74 7.70 0.73
CA LEU A 32 3.33 6.37 1.23
C LEU A 32 4.53 5.56 1.71
N PHE A 33 5.65 5.56 0.99
CA PHE A 33 6.88 4.88 1.40
C PHE A 33 7.48 5.52 2.65
N GLU A 34 7.46 6.85 2.78
CA GLU A 34 7.83 7.52 4.03
C GLU A 34 6.97 7.05 5.22
N LYS A 35 5.66 6.86 5.02
CA LYS A 35 4.79 6.32 6.07
C LYS A 35 5.16 4.88 6.44
N ILE A 36 5.57 4.06 5.47
CA ILE A 36 6.05 2.69 5.72
C ILE A 36 7.38 2.73 6.48
N ASP A 37 8.29 3.63 6.10
CA ASP A 37 9.62 3.75 6.69
C ASP A 37 9.60 4.25 8.15
N ARG A 38 8.54 4.95 8.56
CA ARG A 38 8.28 5.35 9.95
C ARG A 38 7.65 4.24 10.83
N LYS A 39 7.26 3.10 10.26
CA LYS A 39 6.72 1.96 11.04
C LYS A 39 7.86 1.25 11.78
N SER A 40 7.51 0.37 12.73
CA SER A 40 8.51 -0.48 13.39
C SER A 40 9.23 -1.37 12.37
N GLU A 41 10.49 -1.71 12.64
CA GLU A 41 11.34 -2.49 11.72
C GLU A 41 10.69 -3.81 11.26
N ILE A 42 9.96 -4.49 12.15
CA ILE A 42 9.23 -5.71 11.82
C ILE A 42 8.12 -5.44 10.79
N VAL A 43 7.35 -4.38 10.99
CA VAL A 43 6.23 -4.03 10.09
C VAL A 43 6.76 -3.49 8.76
N LYS A 44 7.81 -2.67 8.79
CA LYS A 44 8.51 -2.16 7.62
C LYS A 44 9.03 -3.30 6.74
N LYS A 45 9.73 -4.28 7.33
CA LYS A 45 10.19 -5.50 6.62
C LYS A 45 9.03 -6.27 5.99
N LYS A 46 7.94 -6.49 6.74
CA LYS A 46 6.73 -7.14 6.21
C LYS A 46 6.13 -6.39 5.03
N CYS A 47 6.00 -5.06 5.12
CA CYS A 47 5.47 -4.26 4.01
C CYS A 47 6.36 -4.38 2.78
N ARG A 48 7.68 -4.27 2.94
CA ARG A 48 8.63 -4.41 1.81
C ARG A 48 8.56 -5.79 1.16
N LEU A 49 8.40 -6.86 1.95
CA LEU A 49 8.20 -8.21 1.43
C LEU A 49 6.89 -8.34 0.65
N ILE A 50 5.78 -7.83 1.19
CA ILE A 50 4.48 -7.82 0.51
C ILE A 50 4.59 -7.12 -0.85
N LEU A 51 5.13 -5.90 -0.86
CA LEU A 51 5.26 -5.10 -2.06
C LEU A 51 6.18 -5.78 -3.08
N GLY A 52 7.27 -6.39 -2.63
CA GLY A 52 8.18 -7.16 -3.48
C GLY A 52 7.52 -8.38 -4.12
N TRP A 53 6.69 -9.12 -3.39
CA TRP A 53 5.93 -10.25 -3.95
C TRP A 53 4.93 -9.78 -5.00
N ILE A 54 4.21 -8.69 -4.75
CA ILE A 54 3.24 -8.13 -5.71
C ILE A 54 3.96 -7.62 -6.97
N SER A 55 5.09 -6.94 -6.83
CA SER A 55 5.86 -6.41 -7.96
C SER A 55 6.52 -7.50 -8.80
N CYS A 56 7.09 -8.52 -8.15
CA CYS A 56 7.91 -9.52 -8.83
C CYS A 56 7.14 -10.80 -9.23
N SER A 57 5.89 -10.98 -8.77
CA SER A 57 5.09 -12.13 -9.18
C SER A 57 4.67 -12.02 -10.66
N PRO A 58 4.85 -13.10 -11.45
CA PRO A 58 4.46 -13.12 -12.87
C PRO A 58 2.94 -13.05 -13.08
N THR A 59 2.16 -13.47 -12.09
CA THR A 59 0.69 -13.37 -12.08
C THR A 59 0.22 -12.65 -10.82
N PRO A 60 -0.95 -11.98 -10.84
CA PRO A 60 -1.58 -11.49 -9.62
C PRO A 60 -1.70 -12.61 -8.58
N LEU A 61 -1.37 -12.30 -7.33
CA LEU A 61 -1.45 -13.26 -6.23
C LEU A 61 -2.81 -13.14 -5.57
N THR A 62 -3.39 -14.26 -5.17
CA THR A 62 -4.50 -14.27 -4.21
C THR A 62 -4.00 -13.89 -2.82
N LEU A 63 -4.92 -13.52 -1.92
CA LEU A 63 -4.59 -13.29 -0.51
C LEU A 63 -3.88 -14.50 0.11
N LEU A 64 -4.37 -15.71 -0.16
CA LEU A 64 -3.83 -16.93 0.41
C LEU A 64 -2.41 -17.22 -0.10
N GLU A 65 -2.18 -17.07 -1.41
CA GLU A 65 -0.84 -17.26 -1.98
C GLU A 65 0.17 -16.28 -1.40
N LEU A 66 -0.21 -15.01 -1.22
CA LEU A 66 0.66 -14.03 -0.58
C LEU A 66 0.93 -14.35 0.89
N GLU A 67 -0.10 -14.81 1.65
CA GLU A 67 0.10 -15.26 3.04
C GLU A 67 1.11 -16.41 3.10
N GLN A 68 0.98 -17.41 2.23
CA GLN A 68 1.93 -18.55 2.17
C GLN A 68 3.32 -18.11 1.75
N ALA A 69 3.44 -17.23 0.75
CA ALA A 69 4.73 -16.68 0.30
C ALA A 69 5.46 -15.97 1.45
N LEU A 70 4.73 -15.22 2.30
CA LEU A 70 5.30 -14.58 3.48
C LEU A 70 5.72 -15.57 4.55
N VAL A 71 4.97 -16.66 4.77
CA VAL A 71 5.37 -17.72 5.72
C VAL A 71 6.70 -18.34 5.29
N VAL A 72 6.83 -18.72 4.01
CA VAL A 72 8.07 -19.31 3.47
C VAL A 72 9.24 -18.33 3.57
N THR A 73 9.02 -17.03 3.31
CA THR A 73 10.10 -16.04 3.32
C THR A 73 10.51 -15.60 4.72
N ILE A 74 9.59 -15.61 5.68
CA ILE A 74 9.81 -15.08 7.04
C ILE A 74 10.18 -16.19 8.04
N SER A 75 9.85 -17.46 7.78
CA SER A 75 10.05 -18.52 8.76
C SER A 75 10.69 -19.79 8.21
N ASP A 76 11.85 -20.13 8.79
CA ASP A 76 12.33 -21.52 8.93
C ASP A 76 11.53 -22.29 10.02
N THR A 77 10.67 -21.63 10.78
CA THR A 77 9.92 -22.23 11.90
C THR A 77 8.47 -21.74 11.96
N SER A 78 7.55 -22.69 11.77
CA SER A 78 6.12 -22.67 12.05
C SER A 78 5.68 -21.62 13.09
N ARG A 79 5.25 -20.45 12.61
CA ARG A 79 4.48 -19.47 13.40
C ARG A 79 3.02 -19.48 12.96
N VAL A 80 2.13 -19.37 13.94
CA VAL A 80 0.69 -19.18 13.74
C VAL A 80 0.49 -17.91 12.91
N SER A 81 0.11 -18.07 11.64
CA SER A 81 -0.24 -16.97 10.75
C SER A 81 -1.69 -16.59 11.03
N SER A 82 -1.89 -15.56 11.85
CA SER A 82 -3.19 -14.88 11.86
C SER A 82 -3.36 -14.18 10.50
N PRO A 83 -4.56 -14.22 9.90
CA PRO A 83 -4.78 -13.62 8.59
C PRO A 83 -4.32 -12.16 8.59
N LEU A 84 -3.49 -11.81 7.61
CA LEU A 84 -2.87 -10.49 7.54
C LEU A 84 -3.81 -9.53 6.84
N ASN A 85 -4.17 -8.43 7.49
CA ASN A 85 -4.84 -7.33 6.80
C ASN A 85 -3.80 -6.53 6.02
N PHE A 86 -3.57 -6.91 4.76
CA PHE A 86 -2.57 -6.31 3.88
C PHE A 86 -2.81 -4.81 3.66
N ILE A 87 -4.07 -4.40 3.46
CA ILE A 87 -4.46 -3.00 3.25
C ILE A 87 -4.07 -2.16 4.47
N ARG A 88 -4.30 -2.67 5.69
CA ARG A 88 -3.89 -1.98 6.93
C ARG A 88 -2.37 -1.88 7.08
N LEU A 89 -1.62 -2.85 6.54
CA LEU A 89 -0.16 -2.88 6.61
C LEU A 89 0.47 -1.90 5.62
N CYS A 90 0.16 -2.06 4.34
CA CYS A 90 0.81 -1.33 3.24
C CYS A 90 0.07 -0.03 2.87
N GLY A 91 -1.15 0.16 3.36
CA GLY A 91 -1.96 1.33 3.07
C GLY A 91 -2.64 1.27 1.70
N PRO A 92 -3.12 2.41 1.17
CA PRO A 92 -3.90 2.49 -0.06
C PRO A 92 -3.06 2.31 -1.33
N ILE A 93 -1.82 1.83 -1.20
CA ILE A 93 -0.94 1.55 -2.33
C ILE A 93 -1.34 0.26 -3.06
N ILE A 94 -2.06 -0.61 -2.36
CA ILE A 94 -2.56 -1.89 -2.83
C ILE A 94 -4.08 -1.95 -2.68
N GLU A 95 -4.69 -2.79 -3.51
CA GLU A 95 -6.12 -3.10 -3.49
C GLU A 95 -6.36 -4.59 -3.73
N ILE A 96 -7.61 -5.01 -3.55
CA ILE A 96 -8.06 -6.37 -3.84
C ILE A 96 -9.09 -6.29 -4.96
N VAL A 97 -8.77 -6.90 -6.11
CA VAL A 97 -9.65 -6.95 -7.28
C VAL A 97 -9.85 -8.40 -7.68
N GLU A 98 -11.12 -8.83 -7.71
CA GLU A 98 -11.50 -10.21 -8.03
C GLU A 98 -10.76 -11.27 -7.17
N GLY A 99 -10.47 -10.93 -5.91
CA GLY A 99 -9.77 -11.81 -4.97
C GLY A 99 -8.24 -11.79 -5.07
N ASN A 100 -7.68 -11.05 -6.02
CA ASN A 100 -6.24 -10.87 -6.20
C ASN A 100 -5.76 -9.56 -5.58
N ILE A 101 -4.56 -9.58 -5.00
CA ILE A 101 -3.90 -8.39 -4.47
C ILE A 101 -2.99 -7.77 -5.54
N GLN A 102 -3.15 -6.47 -5.75
CA GLN A 102 -2.40 -5.72 -6.76
C GLN A 102 -2.13 -4.28 -6.33
N PHE A 103 -1.27 -3.58 -7.05
CA PHE A 103 -1.12 -2.13 -6.90
C PHE A 103 -2.33 -1.41 -7.48
N VAL A 104 -2.73 -0.31 -6.83
CA VAL A 104 -3.85 0.54 -7.31
C VAL A 104 -3.53 1.19 -8.66
N HIS A 105 -2.25 1.45 -8.95
CA HIS A 105 -1.82 1.90 -10.26
C HIS A 105 -0.74 0.98 -10.84
N PHE A 106 -0.86 0.71 -12.13
CA PHE A 106 0.01 -0.19 -12.89
C PHE A 106 1.45 0.33 -12.99
N THR A 107 1.66 1.66 -12.97
CA THR A 107 2.98 2.29 -13.09
C THR A 107 3.91 2.04 -11.90
N VAL A 108 3.44 1.40 -10.82
CA VAL A 108 4.30 0.97 -9.70
C VAL A 108 5.17 -0.23 -10.06
N LYS A 109 4.78 -0.99 -11.10
CA LYS A 109 5.53 -2.16 -11.55
C LYS A 109 6.67 -1.83 -12.52
N GLU A 110 6.72 -0.62 -13.07
CA GLU A 110 7.73 -0.18 -14.05
C GLU A 110 8.93 0.51 -13.39
#